data_AF-A0A2Z6P930-F1
#
_entry.id   AF-A0A2Z6P930-F1
#
_cell.length_a   1.000
_cell.length_b   1.000
_cell.length_c   1.000
_cell.angle_alpha   90.00
_cell.angle_beta   90.00
_cell.angle_gamma   90.00
#
_symmetry.space_group_name_H-M   'P 1'
#
loop_
_entity.id
_entity.type
_entity.pdbx_description
1 polymer ?
#
loop_
_entity_poly.entity_id
_entity_poly.type
_entity_poly.pdbx_seq_one_letter_code
_entity_poly.pdbx_strand_id
1 'polypeptide(L)'
;MIHLHALQQLYVNDCRNIEALPTEVMQRLHSLKELDIVGCDKFKLSSGFQYLTCLETLAIASCLEVEAFHEALQHMSTLKSLTLFPMAFFIAGGIL
;
A
#
# COMPACT_ATOMS: atom_id res chain seq x y z
N MET A 1 20.24 14.32 -0.23
CA MET A 1 18.79 14.26 0.06
C MET A 1 18.05 13.80 -1.20
N ILE A 2 17.41 12.63 -1.17
CA ILE A 2 16.72 12.05 -2.33
C ILE A 2 15.33 12.71 -2.45
N HIS A 3 14.98 13.16 -3.66
CA HIS A 3 13.75 13.88 -3.97
C HIS A 3 13.02 13.09 -5.07
N LEU A 4 11.97 12.34 -4.71
CA LEU A 4 11.23 11.46 -5.63
C LEU A 4 10.00 12.15 -6.26
N HIS A 5 10.07 13.47 -6.46
CA HIS A 5 8.95 14.29 -6.94
C HIS A 5 8.44 13.92 -8.33
N ALA A 6 9.23 13.20 -9.13
CA ALA A 6 8.81 12.75 -10.46
C ALA A 6 8.38 11.27 -10.48
N LEU A 7 8.49 10.54 -9.36
CA LEU A 7 8.13 9.13 -9.31
C LEU A 7 6.60 8.99 -9.41
N GLN A 8 6.15 8.30 -10.44
CA GLN A 8 4.72 8.08 -10.70
C GLN A 8 4.27 6.67 -10.34
N GLN A 9 5.18 5.70 -10.31
CA GLN A 9 4.87 4.30 -10.04
C GLN A 9 5.87 3.76 -9.01
N LEU A 10 5.36 3.04 -8.02
CA LEU A 10 6.13 2.39 -6.98
C LEU A 10 5.63 0.96 -6.80
N TYR A 11 6.55 0.01 -6.94
CA TYR A 11 6.27 -1.42 -6.78
C TYR A 11 7.05 -1.93 -5.56
N VAL A 12 6.36 -2.51 -4.60
CA VAL A 12 6.91 -3.14 -3.40
C VAL A 12 6.60 -4.63 -3.48
N ASN A 13 7.51 -5.39 -4.10
CA ASN A 13 7.29 -6.80 -4.43
C ASN A 13 8.18 -7.71 -3.60
N ASP A 14 7.61 -8.80 -3.08
CA ASP A 14 8.27 -9.88 -2.32
C ASP A 14 9.10 -9.39 -1.11
N CYS A 15 8.75 -8.22 -0.58
CA CYS A 15 9.42 -7.59 0.55
C CYS A 15 8.81 -8.07 1.87
N ARG A 16 9.10 -9.31 2.27
CA ARG A 16 8.45 -9.97 3.42
C ARG A 16 8.64 -9.28 4.77
N ASN A 17 9.74 -8.56 4.96
CA ASN A 17 10.06 -7.85 6.20
C ASN A 17 9.59 -6.38 6.21
N ILE A 18 9.03 -5.88 5.11
CA ILE A 18 8.52 -4.49 5.07
C ILE A 18 7.14 -4.48 5.69
N GLU A 19 7.04 -3.86 6.86
CA GLU A 19 5.77 -3.69 7.57
C GLU A 19 5.00 -2.44 7.14
N ALA A 20 5.69 -1.41 6.66
CA ALA A 20 5.07 -0.17 6.19
C ALA A 20 6.03 0.62 5.30
N LEU A 21 5.47 1.50 4.47
CA LEU A 21 6.25 2.60 3.91
C LEU A 21 6.47 3.67 4.98
N PRO A 22 7.70 4.17 5.19
CA PRO A 22 7.95 5.27 6.13
C PRO A 22 7.20 6.53 5.72
N THR A 23 6.67 7.25 6.69
CA THR A 23 5.93 8.50 6.45
C THR A 23 6.78 9.55 5.73
N GLU A 24 8.06 9.63 6.06
CA GLU A 24 9.02 10.56 5.47
C GLU A 24 9.29 10.26 3.99
N VAL A 25 9.08 9.00 3.57
CA VAL A 25 9.17 8.59 2.15
C VAL A 25 7.89 9.01 1.44
N MET A 26 6.71 8.72 2.00
CA MET A 26 5.43 9.07 1.39
C MET A 26 5.26 10.59 1.22
N GLN A 27 5.80 11.40 2.13
CA GLN A 27 5.88 12.86 2.00
C GLN A 27 6.69 13.33 0.78
N ARG A 28 7.46 12.47 0.13
CA ARG A 28 8.27 12.81 -1.06
C ARG A 28 7.69 12.24 -2.35
N LEU A 29 6.54 11.55 -2.28
CA LEU A 29 5.89 10.83 -3.37
C LEU A 29 4.65 11.57 -3.89
N HIS A 30 4.71 12.90 -3.97
CA HIS A 30 3.57 13.73 -4.36
C HIS A 30 3.02 13.46 -5.76
N SER A 31 3.85 12.96 -6.69
CA SER A 31 3.45 12.63 -8.06
C SER A 31 3.08 11.16 -8.26
N LEU A 32 3.07 10.36 -7.18
CA LEU A 32 2.79 8.94 -7.27
C LEU A 32 1.33 8.72 -7.68
N LYS A 33 1.15 7.95 -8.76
CA LYS A 33 -0.15 7.60 -9.35
C LYS A 33 -0.49 6.13 -9.17
N GLU A 34 0.52 5.28 -9.04
CA GLU A 34 0.36 3.83 -8.93
C GLU A 34 1.24 3.30 -7.80
N LEU A 35 0.62 2.54 -6.90
CA LEU A 35 1.29 1.83 -5.83
C LEU A 35 0.83 0.38 -5.84
N ASP A 36 1.80 -0.51 -6.03
CA ASP A 36 1.58 -1.95 -5.98
C ASP A 36 2.37 -2.53 -4.79
N ILE A 37 1.66 -3.26 -3.93
CA ILE A 37 2.23 -3.97 -2.78
C ILE A 37 1.90 -5.44 -2.96
N VAL A 38 2.91 -6.24 -3.28
CA VAL A 38 2.75 -7.65 -3.62
C VAL A 38 3.70 -8.51 -2.80
N GLY A 39 3.19 -9.55 -2.14
CA GLY A 39 4.06 -10.53 -1.46
C GLY A 39 4.74 -10.01 -0.19
N CYS A 40 4.15 -9.01 0.48
CA CYS A 40 4.58 -8.57 1.82
C CYS A 40 3.81 -9.36 2.90
N ASP A 41 4.49 -9.96 3.88
CA ASP A 41 3.83 -10.81 4.87
C ASP A 41 2.85 -10.00 5.74
N LYS A 42 3.31 -8.89 6.31
CA LYS A 42 2.47 -7.95 7.07
C LYS A 42 2.66 -6.57 6.48
N PHE A 43 1.60 -5.89 6.05
CA PHE A 43 1.71 -4.53 5.54
C PHE A 43 0.66 -3.60 6.14
N LYS A 44 1.11 -2.47 6.68
CA LYS A 44 0.28 -1.47 7.35
C LYS A 44 0.13 -0.23 6.48
N LEU A 45 -1.12 0.07 6.14
CA LEU A 45 -1.49 1.29 5.44
C LEU A 45 -1.66 2.40 6.48
N SER A 46 -0.57 3.09 6.81
CA SER A 46 -0.57 4.12 7.86
C SER A 46 -1.30 5.41 7.41
N SER A 47 -1.50 6.34 8.34
CA SER A 47 -2.02 7.69 8.05
C SER A 47 -1.15 8.47 7.06
N GLY A 48 0.08 8.04 6.79
CA GLY A 48 0.95 8.65 5.80
C GLY A 48 0.45 8.55 4.35
N PHE A 49 -0.55 7.68 4.08
CA PHE A 49 -1.25 7.67 2.80
C PHE A 49 -1.95 8.99 2.47
N GLN A 50 -2.20 9.86 3.46
CA GLN A 50 -2.69 11.23 3.22
C GLN A 50 -1.74 12.08 2.36
N TYR A 51 -0.46 11.73 2.28
CA TYR A 51 0.52 12.46 1.48
C TYR A 51 0.54 12.02 0.01
N LEU A 52 -0.09 10.88 -0.32
CA LEU A 52 -0.17 10.32 -1.67
C LEU A 52 -1.36 10.93 -2.43
N THR A 53 -1.37 12.26 -2.54
CA THR A 53 -2.51 13.03 -3.04
C THR A 53 -2.86 12.78 -4.49
N CYS A 54 -1.94 12.23 -5.29
CA CYS A 54 -2.15 11.92 -6.71
C CYS A 54 -2.35 10.43 -6.99
N LEU A 55 -2.48 9.60 -5.96
CA LEU A 55 -2.56 8.15 -6.11
C LEU A 55 -3.89 7.75 -6.76
N GLU A 56 -3.84 7.25 -7.99
CA GLU A 56 -5.01 6.86 -8.76
C GLU A 56 -5.26 5.35 -8.72
N THR A 57 -4.21 4.55 -8.54
CA THR A 57 -4.26 3.09 -8.52
C THR A 57 -3.51 2.55 -7.31
N LEU A 58 -4.19 1.71 -6.53
CA LEU A 58 -3.60 0.91 -5.45
C LEU A 58 -3.92 -0.57 -5.70
N ALA A 59 -2.88 -1.39 -5.85
CA ALA A 59 -3.02 -2.84 -5.85
C ALA A 59 -2.33 -3.45 -4.63
N ILE A 60 -3.05 -4.33 -3.93
CA ILE A 60 -2.49 -5.13 -2.85
C ILE A 60 -2.80 -6.60 -3.14
N ALA A 61 -1.76 -7.42 -3.20
CA ALA A 61 -1.87 -8.82 -3.58
C ALA A 61 -0.91 -9.71 -2.80
N SER A 62 -1.31 -10.96 -2.54
CA SER A 62 -0.44 -11.96 -1.90
C SER A 62 0.20 -11.49 -0.59
N CYS A 63 -0.42 -10.56 0.13
CA CYS A 63 -0.04 -10.20 1.49
C CYS A 63 -0.74 -11.13 2.49
N LEU A 64 -0.10 -11.52 3.59
CA LEU A 64 -0.74 -12.39 4.59
C LEU A 64 -1.65 -11.59 5.53
N GLU A 65 -1.24 -10.37 5.88
CA GLU A 65 -1.97 -9.50 6.78
C GLU A 65 -1.87 -8.04 6.31
N VAL A 66 -3.01 -7.35 6.26
CA VAL A 66 -3.07 -5.91 5.96
C VAL A 66 -3.82 -5.17 7.06
N GLU A 67 -3.13 -4.24 7.70
CA GLU A 67 -3.67 -3.42 8.78
C GLU A 67 -3.98 -1.99 8.34
N ALA A 68 -4.82 -1.31 9.12
CA ALA A 68 -5.11 0.11 9.02
C ALA A 68 -5.69 0.56 7.65
N PHE A 69 -6.31 -0.38 6.94
CA PHE A 69 -6.92 -0.16 5.63
C PHE A 69 -7.97 0.95 5.66
N HIS A 70 -8.83 0.95 6.69
CA HIS A 70 -9.90 1.95 6.85
C HIS A 70 -9.33 3.36 7.06
N GLU A 71 -8.28 3.50 7.86
CA GLU A 71 -7.65 4.79 8.12
C GLU A 71 -6.94 5.35 6.89
N ALA A 72 -6.37 4.51 6.03
CA ALA A 72 -5.74 4.98 4.79
C ALA A 72 -6.79 5.45 3.78
N LEU A 73 -7.88 4.68 3.60
CA LEU A 73 -8.91 4.99 2.60
C LEU A 73 -9.58 6.35 2.78
N GLN A 74 -9.73 6.83 4.03
CA GLN A 74 -10.36 8.13 4.29
C GLN A 74 -9.62 9.31 3.63
N HIS A 75 -8.34 9.12 3.27
CA HIS A 75 -7.49 10.16 2.69
C HIS A 75 -7.25 10.00 1.18
N MET A 76 -7.64 8.87 0.58
CA MET A 76 -7.36 8.53 -0.82
C MET A 76 -8.42 9.08 -1.78
N SER A 77 -8.59 10.40 -1.81
CA SER A 77 -9.67 11.07 -2.58
C SER A 77 -9.51 11.01 -4.10
N THR A 78 -8.30 10.73 -4.60
CA THR A 78 -7.98 10.64 -6.04
C THR A 78 -7.96 9.21 -6.56
N LEU A 79 -8.18 8.22 -5.69
CA LEU A 79 -8.14 6.82 -6.05
C LEU A 79 -9.29 6.47 -7.00
N LYS A 80 -8.94 5.94 -8.17
CA LYS A 80 -9.87 5.50 -9.21
C LYS A 80 -9.99 3.99 -9.27
N SER A 81 -8.90 3.29 -8.97
CA SER A 81 -8.80 1.85 -9.01
C SER A 81 -8.20 1.31 -7.72
N LEU A 82 -8.92 0.39 -7.10
CA LEU A 82 -8.46 -0.37 -5.94
C LEU A 82 -8.59 -1.84 -6.28
N THR A 83 -7.48 -2.55 -6.26
CA THR A 83 -7.48 -4.00 -6.50
C THR A 83 -6.93 -4.71 -5.27
N LEU A 84 -7.75 -5.58 -4.69
CA LEU A 84 -7.36 -6.48 -3.61
C LEU A 84 -7.46 -7.90 -4.15
N PHE A 85 -6.33 -8.53 -4.42
CA PHE A 85 -6.32 -9.94 -4.82
C PHE A 85 -6.35 -10.83 -3.58
N PRO A 86 -6.90 -12.06 -3.69
CA PRO A 86 -6.94 -12.98 -2.58
C PRO A 86 -5.55 -13.16 -1.97
N MET A 87 -5.40 -12.66 -0.75
CA MET A 87 -4.40 -13.07 0.22
C MET A 87 -4.58 -14.58 0.36
N ALA A 88 -3.74 -15.40 -0.26
CA ALA A 88 -4.05 -16.82 -0.41
C ALA A 88 -4.36 -17.47 0.95
N PHE A 89 -5.60 -17.91 1.12
CA PHE A 89 -6.08 -19.04 1.90
C PHE A 89 -5.05 -19.65 2.87
N PHE A 90 -4.92 -19.10 4.07
CA PHE A 90 -4.60 -19.92 5.24
C PHE A 90 -5.54 -19.55 6.36
N ILE A 91 -6.57 -20.39 6.46
CA ILE A 91 -7.49 -20.50 7.58
C ILE A 91 -6.65 -20.81 8.82
N ALA A 92 -6.27 -19.78 9.57
CA ALA A 92 -5.76 -19.95 10.92
C ALA A 92 -6.93 -19.69 11.89
N GLY A 93 -7.84 -20.67 12.00
CA GLY A 93 -8.73 -20.75 13.16
C GLY A 93 -10.19 -21.15 12.98
N GLY A 94 -10.64 -21.76 11.88
CA GLY A 94 -12.04 -22.20 11.80
C GLY A 94 -12.32 -23.19 10.68
N ILE A 95 -12.89 -24.34 11.04
CA ILE A 95 -13.38 -25.38 10.15
C ILE A 95 -14.57 -24.86 9.32
N LEU A 96 -14.60 -25.23 8.04
CA LEU A 96 -15.61 -25.00 6.96
C LEU A 96 -15.67 -23.59 6.36
#